data_AF-A0A6N7Z6C4-F1
#
_entry.id   AF-A0A6N7Z6C4-F1
#
_cell.length_a   1.000
_cell.length_b   1.000
_cell.length_c   1.000
_cell.angle_alpha   90.00
_cell.angle_beta   90.00
_cell.angle_gamma   90.00
#
_symmetry.space_group_name_H-M   'P 1'
#
loop_
_entity.id
_entity.type
_entity.pdbx_description
1 polymer ?
#
loop_
_entity_poly.entity_id
_entity_poly.type
_entity_poly.pdbx_seq_one_letter_code
_entity_poly.pdbx_strand_id
1 'polypeptide(L)'
;MSKTDGASDVARCGFRRCREPLPPPGPRGGRPYEFCPDRTWPGGKSCKQLTAAEQALREALGEDAVPTAALREAGEAFGSAAAAVSEPLRALSNALDAITARLQQEVTAAVTRAETAELAVRDAERQRDAALATATEAQEAVRDAAVKVEEAEQAQAVAETAAQEAVHARSVAQLDQARAEAAAAAIGEQAEKSAADAAAQRARADDLAGQLSSRAEELSARTAERDAAQAALQEFQHQAKTLERILTTQKTELTGELENIQGQLRQSEVRTQNLIAEHHTRDTELRTRLGEAHAELAGVGGQLEAVRTQLSESAARHKQLTALLSRVRRRALAAAAEPPTALRDDLLTILLDDTPAAETSEHQD
;
A
#
# COMPACT_ATOMS: atom_id res chain seq x y z
N MET A 1 132.81 79.05 25.18
CA MET A 1 132.06 80.30 25.47
C MET A 1 131.29 80.04 26.77
N SER A 2 131.45 80.78 27.86
CA SER A 2 132.15 82.08 28.03
C SER A 2 132.61 82.33 29.48
N LYS A 3 133.58 83.25 29.61
CA LYS A 3 133.87 84.14 30.75
C LYS A 3 134.15 83.53 32.14
N THR A 4 135.44 83.41 32.42
CA THR A 4 136.02 83.92 33.67
C THR A 4 135.91 85.46 33.73
N ASP A 5 135.45 86.04 34.83
CA ASP A 5 135.56 87.48 35.11
C ASP A 5 135.62 87.74 36.64
N GLY A 6 136.56 88.59 37.06
CA GLY A 6 136.48 89.44 38.27
C GLY A 6 136.23 88.78 39.63
N ALA A 7 137.25 88.19 40.25
CA ALA A 7 137.25 87.96 41.70
C ALA A 7 137.40 89.30 42.45
N SER A 8 136.29 89.91 42.85
CA SER A 8 136.30 90.82 44.00
C SER A 8 136.71 90.02 45.23
N ASP A 9 137.71 90.50 45.98
CA ASP A 9 138.23 89.78 47.14
C ASP A 9 137.28 89.91 48.33
N VAL A 10 136.19 89.13 48.28
CA VAL A 10 135.16 89.11 49.33
C VAL A 10 135.77 88.47 50.57
N ALA A 11 136.00 89.29 51.60
CA ALA A 11 136.50 88.85 52.90
C ALA A 11 135.70 87.63 53.39
N ARG A 12 136.40 86.54 53.70
CA ARG A 12 135.79 85.28 54.17
C ARG A 12 135.88 85.18 55.68
N CYS A 13 134.92 84.46 56.28
CA CYS A 13 134.93 84.19 57.71
C CYS A 13 136.25 83.55 58.17
N GLY A 14 136.88 84.12 59.19
CA GLY A 14 138.17 83.65 59.74
C GLY A 14 138.17 82.22 60.29
N PHE A 15 136.99 81.62 60.52
CA PHE A 15 136.89 80.22 60.90
C PHE A 15 137.18 79.31 59.70
N ARG A 16 138.30 78.56 59.74
CA ARG A 16 138.83 77.76 58.62
C ARG A 16 137.83 76.74 58.03
N ARG A 17 136.88 76.26 58.83
CA ARG A 17 135.83 75.31 58.42
C ARG A 17 134.55 75.96 57.90
N CYS A 18 134.37 77.27 58.10
CA CYS A 18 133.24 78.03 57.56
C CYS A 18 133.58 78.58 56.17
N ARG A 19 134.60 79.46 56.07
CA ARG A 19 135.04 80.13 54.83
C ARG A 19 133.95 80.82 53.97
N GLU A 20 132.74 80.95 54.51
CA GLU A 20 131.63 81.66 53.90
C GLU A 20 132.04 83.11 53.59
N PRO A 21 131.68 83.67 52.42
CA PRO A 21 131.84 85.10 52.15
C PRO A 21 131.09 85.92 53.21
N LEU A 22 131.76 86.92 53.77
CA LEU A 22 131.14 87.82 54.74
C LEU A 22 130.32 88.88 54.02
N PRO A 23 129.20 89.34 54.62
CA PRO A 23 128.43 90.43 54.05
C PRO A 23 129.28 91.70 53.96
N PRO A 24 129.15 92.50 52.87
CA PRO A 24 129.92 93.71 52.69
C PRO A 24 129.65 94.72 53.83
N PRO A 25 130.65 95.52 54.24
CA PRO A 25 130.47 96.48 55.33
C PRO A 25 129.37 97.49 54.98
N GLY A 26 128.43 97.68 55.91
CA GLY A 26 127.25 98.52 55.68
C GLY A 26 127.58 100.00 55.39
N PRO A 27 126.68 100.74 54.72
CA PRO A 27 126.95 102.05 54.10
C PRO A 27 127.25 103.21 55.07
N ARG A 28 127.43 102.95 56.38
CA ARG A 28 127.85 103.93 57.40
C ARG A 28 129.29 103.74 57.88
N GLY A 29 130.14 103.03 57.13
CA GLY A 29 131.59 102.99 57.37
C GLY A 29 132.02 102.15 58.59
N GLY A 30 131.27 101.11 58.93
CA GLY A 30 131.61 100.21 60.04
C GLY A 30 132.84 99.34 59.78
N ARG A 31 133.56 98.97 60.85
CA ARG A 31 134.72 98.05 60.79
C ARG A 31 134.28 96.70 60.18
N PRO A 32 135.01 96.13 59.20
CA PRO A 32 134.66 94.85 58.61
C PRO A 32 134.49 93.74 59.65
N TYR A 33 133.51 92.87 59.45
CA TYR A 33 133.37 91.65 60.25
C TYR A 33 134.56 90.72 60.00
N GLU A 34 135.04 90.04 61.05
CA GLU A 34 136.08 89.01 60.94
C GLU A 34 135.47 87.59 60.90
N PHE A 35 134.20 87.46 61.34
CA PHE A 35 133.47 86.18 61.44
C PHE A 35 131.99 86.38 61.06
N CYS A 36 131.33 85.31 60.59
CA CYS A 36 129.89 85.34 60.32
C CYS A 36 129.10 85.67 61.60
N PRO A 37 128.24 86.71 61.60
CA PRO A 37 127.41 87.03 62.77
C PRO A 37 126.32 85.99 63.01
N ASP A 38 125.66 85.51 61.95
CA ASP A 38 124.40 84.77 62.07
C ASP A 38 124.56 83.23 62.06
N ARG A 39 125.77 82.72 61.81
CA ARG A 39 126.02 81.26 61.69
C ARG A 39 126.39 80.64 63.04
N THR A 40 125.43 79.92 63.61
CA THR A 40 125.60 79.03 64.76
C THR A 40 125.92 77.60 64.31
N TRP A 41 126.65 76.87 65.15
CA TRP A 41 126.99 75.46 64.98
C TRP A 41 126.27 74.61 66.04
N PRO A 42 126.19 73.27 65.88
CA PRO A 42 125.61 72.38 66.90
C PRO A 42 126.18 72.68 68.29
N GLY A 43 125.29 72.88 69.27
CA GLY A 43 125.64 73.37 70.61
C GLY A 43 125.69 74.91 70.75
N GLY A 44 125.15 75.67 69.79
CA GLY A 44 124.93 77.12 69.90
C GLY A 44 126.18 78.00 69.73
N LYS A 45 127.32 77.41 69.39
CA LYS A 45 128.61 78.14 69.31
C LYS A 45 128.70 78.97 68.04
N SER A 46 129.14 80.23 68.16
CA SER A 46 129.37 81.12 67.01
C SER A 46 130.71 80.84 66.32
N CYS A 47 130.86 81.27 65.06
CA CYS A 47 132.12 81.11 64.32
C CYS A 47 133.33 81.76 65.04
N LYS A 48 133.12 82.87 65.76
CA LYS A 48 134.16 83.51 66.60
C LYS A 48 134.56 82.61 67.78
N GLN A 49 133.58 82.04 68.48
CA GLN A 49 133.85 81.13 69.60
C GLN A 49 134.53 79.83 69.15
N LEU A 50 134.15 79.26 68.01
CA LEU A 50 134.82 78.09 67.47
C LEU A 50 136.23 78.38 66.97
N THR A 51 136.50 79.58 66.43
CA THR A 51 137.88 79.95 66.07
C THR A 51 138.73 80.16 67.31
N ALA A 52 138.22 80.85 68.33
CA ALA A 52 138.89 80.98 69.62
C ALA A 52 139.14 79.62 70.30
N ALA A 53 138.18 78.69 70.21
CA ALA A 53 138.37 77.32 70.69
C ALA A 53 139.39 76.53 69.86
N GLU A 54 139.40 76.65 68.53
CA GLU A 54 140.45 76.08 67.67
C GLU A 54 141.84 76.65 67.99
N GLN A 55 141.92 77.93 68.32
CA GLN A 55 143.18 78.63 68.59
C GLN A 55 143.70 78.28 69.99
N ALA A 56 142.82 78.24 71.00
CA ALA A 56 143.12 77.69 72.31
C ALA A 56 143.47 76.19 72.26
N LEU A 57 142.88 75.39 71.35
CA LEU A 57 143.30 74.01 71.12
C LEU A 57 144.68 73.91 70.46
N ARG A 58 145.05 74.83 69.56
CA ARG A 58 146.42 74.89 68.99
C ARG A 58 147.44 75.33 70.04
N GLU A 59 147.13 76.32 70.86
CA GLU A 59 147.99 76.73 71.98
C GLU A 59 148.13 75.62 73.04
N ALA A 60 147.04 74.92 73.38
CA ALA A 60 147.06 73.86 74.40
C ALA A 60 147.67 72.53 73.92
N LEU A 61 147.63 72.24 72.61
CA LEU A 61 148.28 71.06 72.02
C LEU A 61 149.74 71.34 71.62
N GLY A 62 150.14 72.61 71.45
CA GLY A 62 151.42 73.00 70.89
C GLY A 62 151.48 72.76 69.37
N GLU A 63 152.17 73.63 68.63
CA GLU A 63 152.23 73.53 67.16
C GLU A 63 153.02 72.30 66.65
N ASP A 64 153.74 71.58 67.52
CA ASP A 64 154.61 70.44 67.18
C ASP A 64 154.11 69.05 67.67
N ALA A 65 152.90 68.92 68.23
CA ALA A 65 152.45 67.66 68.85
C ALA A 65 151.20 67.00 68.20
N VAL A 66 151.25 66.74 66.89
CA VAL A 66 150.45 65.68 66.27
C VAL A 66 151.36 64.78 65.43
N PRO A 67 151.66 63.52 65.86
CA PRO A 67 152.42 62.58 65.06
C PRO A 67 151.56 62.08 63.89
N THR A 68 151.60 62.82 62.78
CA THR A 68 150.86 62.57 61.53
C THR A 68 151.17 61.22 60.89
N ALA A 69 152.25 60.55 61.28
CA ALA A 69 152.57 59.18 60.86
C ALA A 69 151.56 58.16 61.39
N ALA A 70 151.33 58.09 62.71
CA ALA A 70 150.55 57.02 63.33
C ALA A 70 149.06 57.06 62.98
N LEU A 71 148.47 58.26 62.84
CA LEU A 71 147.08 58.41 62.39
C LEU A 71 146.92 58.10 60.89
N ARG A 72 147.94 58.39 60.07
CA ARG A 72 147.95 57.99 58.65
C ARG A 72 148.07 56.48 58.52
N GLU A 73 148.94 55.85 59.29
CA GLU A 73 149.15 54.40 59.31
C GLU A 73 147.92 53.63 59.81
N ALA A 74 147.24 54.13 60.85
CA ALA A 74 145.94 53.59 61.29
C ALA A 74 144.84 53.78 60.25
N GLY A 75 144.81 54.93 59.56
CA GLY A 75 143.88 55.19 58.45
C GLY A 75 144.14 54.32 57.21
N GLU A 76 145.41 54.05 56.90
CA GLU A 76 145.85 53.14 55.83
C GLU A 76 145.55 51.67 56.19
N ALA A 77 145.75 51.26 57.44
CA ALA A 77 145.37 49.93 57.93
C ALA A 77 143.84 49.73 57.91
N PHE A 78 143.05 50.72 58.35
CA PHE A 78 141.59 50.64 58.30
C PHE A 78 141.07 50.73 56.86
N GLY A 79 141.70 51.53 56.00
CA GLY A 79 141.42 51.59 54.57
C GLY A 79 141.73 50.28 53.85
N SER A 80 142.84 49.62 54.20
CA SER A 80 143.23 48.30 53.70
C SER A 80 142.25 47.21 54.16
N ALA A 81 141.89 47.19 55.45
CA ALA A 81 140.90 46.25 55.98
C ALA A 81 139.50 46.48 55.37
N ALA A 82 139.07 47.74 55.22
CA ALA A 82 137.82 48.09 54.57
C ALA A 82 137.83 47.71 53.08
N ALA A 83 138.95 47.92 52.37
CA ALA A 83 139.11 47.48 50.97
C ALA A 83 139.00 45.96 50.86
N ALA A 84 139.72 45.21 51.71
CA ALA A 84 139.73 43.75 51.76
C ALA A 84 138.35 43.14 52.04
N VAL A 85 137.48 43.83 52.78
CA VAL A 85 136.10 43.39 53.06
C VAL A 85 135.07 43.96 52.07
N SER A 86 135.35 45.10 51.43
CA SER A 86 134.42 45.74 50.48
C SER A 86 134.16 44.91 49.22
N GLU A 87 135.17 44.21 48.71
CA GLU A 87 135.02 43.38 47.50
C GLU A 87 134.24 42.08 47.79
N PRO A 88 134.52 41.33 48.88
CA PRO A 88 133.64 40.24 49.33
C PRO A 88 132.20 40.66 49.60
N LEU A 89 131.96 41.83 50.23
CA LEU A 89 130.60 42.32 50.48
C LEU A 89 129.89 42.72 49.19
N ARG A 90 130.60 43.33 48.22
CA ARG A 90 130.07 43.64 46.89
C ARG A 90 129.76 42.37 46.08
N ALA A 91 130.62 41.36 46.15
CA ALA A 91 130.37 40.05 45.54
C ALA A 91 129.16 39.36 46.18
N LEU A 92 129.00 39.45 47.51
CA LEU A 92 127.85 38.91 48.22
C LEU A 92 126.55 39.66 47.87
N SER A 93 126.57 41.01 47.78
CA SER A 93 125.36 41.75 47.37
C SER A 93 124.97 41.40 45.94
N ASN A 94 125.92 41.40 45.00
CA ASN A 94 125.67 40.99 43.61
C ASN A 94 125.13 39.55 43.52
N ALA A 95 125.61 38.62 44.36
CA ALA A 95 125.09 37.26 44.43
C ALA A 95 123.66 37.19 45.01
N LEU A 96 123.37 37.97 46.06
CA LEU A 96 122.02 38.09 46.62
C LEU A 96 121.04 38.76 45.64
N ASP A 97 121.48 39.77 44.90
CA ASP A 97 120.71 40.43 43.85
C ASP A 97 120.42 39.46 42.70
N ALA A 98 121.40 38.67 42.26
CA ALA A 98 121.23 37.64 41.24
C ALA A 98 120.29 36.51 41.70
N ILE A 99 120.40 36.07 42.96
CA ILE A 99 119.47 35.10 43.57
C ILE A 99 118.06 35.69 43.66
N THR A 100 117.93 36.96 44.06
CA THR A 100 116.64 37.66 44.17
C THR A 100 115.98 37.82 42.81
N ALA A 101 116.72 38.25 41.78
CA ALA A 101 116.24 38.34 40.41
C ALA A 101 115.81 36.97 39.86
N ARG A 102 116.59 35.91 40.13
CA ARG A 102 116.23 34.54 39.71
C ARG A 102 115.00 34.01 40.46
N LEU A 103 114.88 34.26 41.76
CA LEU A 103 113.69 33.91 42.54
C LEU A 103 112.46 34.66 42.04
N GLN A 104 112.58 35.95 41.72
CA GLN A 104 111.50 36.73 41.10
C GLN A 104 111.09 36.14 39.75
N GLN A 105 112.05 35.81 38.88
CA GLN A 105 111.78 35.14 37.59
C GLN A 105 111.06 33.79 37.75
N GLU A 106 111.53 32.93 38.66
CA GLU A 106 110.90 31.63 38.93
C GLU A 106 109.50 31.77 39.56
N VAL A 107 109.30 32.74 40.46
CA VAL A 107 107.99 33.05 41.04
C VAL A 107 107.04 33.57 39.98
N THR A 108 107.45 34.53 39.13
CA THR A 108 106.63 35.00 38.01
C THR A 108 106.31 33.85 37.05
N ALA A 109 107.29 33.03 36.68
CA ALA A 109 107.06 31.88 35.79
C ALA A 109 106.20 30.78 36.44
N ALA A 110 106.20 30.63 37.76
CA ALA A 110 105.31 29.73 38.48
C ALA A 110 103.88 30.29 38.57
N VAL A 111 103.72 31.58 38.85
CA VAL A 111 102.42 32.27 38.87
C VAL A 111 101.77 32.24 37.49
N THR A 112 102.48 32.61 36.42
CA THR A 112 101.92 32.54 35.05
C THR A 112 101.56 31.11 34.64
N ARG A 113 102.32 30.09 35.09
CA ARG A 113 101.94 28.68 34.88
C ARG A 113 100.69 28.28 35.66
N ALA A 114 100.54 28.76 36.90
CA ALA A 114 99.34 28.52 37.70
C ALA A 114 98.11 29.22 37.08
N GLU A 115 98.22 30.49 36.70
CA GLU A 115 97.17 31.25 36.03
C GLU A 115 96.75 30.60 34.70
N THR A 116 97.69 30.17 33.87
CA THR A 116 97.37 29.47 32.61
C THR A 116 96.73 28.09 32.84
N ALA A 117 97.14 27.37 33.89
CA ALA A 117 96.49 26.11 34.28
C ALA A 117 95.07 26.32 34.83
N GLU A 118 94.85 27.34 35.67
CA GLU A 118 93.51 27.70 36.16
C GLU A 118 92.57 28.13 35.03
N LEU A 119 93.06 28.91 34.07
CA LEU A 119 92.29 29.29 32.89
C LEU A 119 91.92 28.05 32.06
N ALA A 120 92.88 27.14 31.81
CA ALA A 120 92.63 25.91 31.09
C ALA A 120 91.62 24.98 31.80
N VAL A 121 91.66 24.89 33.14
CA VAL A 121 90.64 24.16 33.93
C VAL A 121 89.27 24.83 33.77
N ARG A 122 89.18 26.16 33.92
CA ARG A 122 87.90 26.90 33.75
C ARG A 122 87.34 26.83 32.33
N ASP A 123 88.20 26.73 31.31
CA ASP A 123 87.78 26.49 29.91
C ASP A 123 87.28 25.05 29.72
N ALA A 124 87.98 24.05 30.28
CA ALA A 124 87.57 22.64 30.22
C ALA A 124 86.26 22.37 30.98
N GLU A 125 86.05 23.00 32.14
CA GLU A 125 84.79 22.96 32.88
C GLU A 125 83.65 23.58 32.07
N ARG A 126 83.85 24.76 31.48
CA ARG A 126 82.85 25.38 30.58
C ARG A 126 82.53 24.51 29.37
N GLN A 127 83.51 23.85 28.77
CA GLN A 127 83.29 22.92 27.65
C GLN A 127 82.52 21.67 28.09
N ARG A 128 82.85 21.09 29.25
CA ARG A 128 82.12 19.95 29.84
C ARG A 128 80.67 20.33 30.12
N ASP A 129 80.44 21.47 30.76
CA ASP A 129 79.11 21.88 31.20
C ASP A 129 78.23 22.25 29.99
N ALA A 130 78.81 22.86 28.94
CA ALA A 130 78.12 23.06 27.66
C ALA A 130 77.78 21.72 26.97
N ALA A 131 78.71 20.76 26.93
CA ALA A 131 78.46 19.45 26.35
C ALA A 131 77.38 18.65 27.12
N LEU A 132 77.34 18.78 28.46
CA LEU A 132 76.29 18.21 29.29
C LEU A 132 74.93 18.86 29.01
N ALA A 133 74.87 20.20 28.88
CA ALA A 133 73.65 20.92 28.52
C ALA A 133 73.08 20.48 27.15
N THR A 134 73.92 20.42 26.12
CA THR A 134 73.51 19.92 24.79
C THR A 134 73.09 18.45 24.84
N ALA A 135 73.72 17.63 25.68
CA ALA A 135 73.31 16.23 25.86
C ALA A 135 71.94 16.10 26.55
N THR A 136 71.62 16.97 27.53
CA THR A 136 70.28 17.01 28.16
C THR A 136 69.22 17.50 27.18
N GLU A 137 69.48 18.58 26.44
CA GLU A 137 68.57 19.10 25.40
C GLU A 137 68.27 18.05 24.32
N ALA A 138 69.30 17.30 23.88
CA ALA A 138 69.11 16.21 22.93
C ALA A 138 68.28 15.04 23.49
N GLN A 139 68.44 14.70 24.77
CA GLN A 139 67.63 13.67 25.43
C GLN A 139 66.17 14.10 25.60
N GLU A 140 65.93 15.37 25.93
CA GLU A 140 64.58 15.94 26.02
C GLU A 140 63.91 15.97 24.64
N ALA A 141 64.61 16.43 23.60
CA ALA A 141 64.11 16.40 22.22
C ALA A 141 63.76 14.98 21.72
N VAL A 142 64.53 13.96 22.11
CA VAL A 142 64.21 12.55 21.79
C VAL A 142 62.99 12.06 22.56
N ARG A 143 62.80 12.44 23.83
CA ARG A 143 61.60 12.10 24.61
C ARG A 143 60.36 12.77 24.03
N ASP A 144 60.43 14.06 23.71
CA ASP A 144 59.34 14.80 23.08
C ASP A 144 58.97 14.24 21.71
N ALA A 145 59.96 13.77 20.94
CA ALA A 145 59.73 13.08 19.67
C ALA A 145 59.04 11.73 19.87
N ALA A 146 59.45 10.94 20.87
CA ALA A 146 58.83 9.67 21.20
C ALA A 146 57.36 9.84 21.64
N VAL A 147 57.07 10.81 22.52
CA VAL A 147 55.69 11.13 22.94
C VAL A 147 54.83 11.52 21.74
N LYS A 148 55.34 12.36 20.82
CA LYS A 148 54.60 12.74 19.59
C LYS A 148 54.35 11.58 18.64
N VAL A 149 55.23 10.58 18.61
CA VAL A 149 55.01 9.35 17.84
C VAL A 149 53.92 8.50 18.51
N GLU A 150 53.97 8.30 19.82
CA GLU A 150 52.93 7.58 20.56
C GLU A 150 51.55 8.27 20.44
N GLU A 151 51.49 9.60 20.53
CA GLU A 151 50.27 10.39 20.30
C GLU A 151 49.73 10.23 18.88
N ALA A 152 50.61 10.21 17.86
CA ALA A 152 50.23 10.02 16.47
C ALA A 152 49.73 8.58 16.18
N GLU A 153 50.37 7.56 16.76
CA GLU A 153 49.94 6.17 16.66
C GLU A 153 48.59 5.95 17.35
N GLN A 154 48.37 6.54 18.52
CA GLN A 154 47.07 6.52 19.21
C GLN A 154 45.98 7.24 18.41
N ALA A 155 46.29 8.41 17.84
CA ALA A 155 45.35 9.14 16.99
C ALA A 155 45.01 8.35 15.70
N GLN A 156 45.98 7.67 15.09
CA GLN A 156 45.75 6.79 13.95
C GLN A 156 44.88 5.58 14.34
N ALA A 157 45.16 4.91 15.46
CA ALA A 157 44.37 3.78 15.92
C ALA A 157 42.90 4.17 16.18
N VAL A 158 42.66 5.33 16.81
CA VAL A 158 41.31 5.87 17.03
C VAL A 158 40.62 6.26 15.71
N ALA A 159 41.36 6.79 14.73
CA ALA A 159 40.82 7.09 13.41
C ALA A 159 40.46 5.81 12.62
N GLU A 160 41.27 4.75 12.73
CA GLU A 160 41.02 3.46 12.10
C GLU A 160 39.82 2.74 12.70
N THR A 161 39.65 2.73 14.04
CA THR A 161 38.45 2.15 14.67
C THR A 161 37.20 2.94 14.29
N ALA A 162 37.24 4.27 14.35
CA ALA A 162 36.11 5.11 13.94
C ALA A 162 35.74 4.92 12.45
N ALA A 163 36.71 4.71 11.58
CA ALA A 163 36.47 4.39 10.16
C ALA A 163 35.83 3.01 9.98
N GLN A 164 36.29 1.99 10.71
CA GLN A 164 35.70 0.65 10.70
C GLN A 164 34.25 0.65 11.24
N GLU A 165 34.01 1.36 12.34
CA GLU A 165 32.67 1.56 12.91
C GLU A 165 31.73 2.27 11.93
N ALA A 166 32.19 3.32 11.24
CA ALA A 166 31.41 4.02 10.23
C ALA A 166 31.05 3.14 9.01
N VAL A 167 31.99 2.29 8.55
CA VAL A 167 31.74 1.31 7.48
C VAL A 167 30.75 0.25 7.95
N HIS A 168 30.88 -0.25 9.17
CA HIS A 168 29.96 -1.22 9.75
C HIS A 168 28.55 -0.63 9.88
N ALA A 169 28.41 0.54 10.51
CA ALA A 169 27.13 1.25 10.64
C ALA A 169 26.45 1.50 9.29
N ARG A 170 27.23 1.89 8.26
CA ARG A 170 26.70 2.06 6.89
C ARG A 170 26.19 0.75 6.28
N SER A 171 26.92 -0.35 6.44
CA SER A 171 26.48 -1.65 5.91
C SER A 171 25.24 -2.20 6.63
N VAL A 172 25.13 -2.02 7.95
CA VAL A 172 23.90 -2.33 8.71
C VAL A 172 22.72 -1.49 8.20
N ALA A 173 22.89 -0.17 8.06
CA ALA A 173 21.86 0.71 7.53
C ALA A 173 21.41 0.34 6.10
N GLN A 174 22.34 -0.09 5.23
CA GLN A 174 22.02 -0.58 3.89
C GLN A 174 21.25 -1.90 3.90
N LEU A 175 21.58 -2.82 4.81
CA LEU A 175 20.83 -4.08 4.98
C LEU A 175 19.42 -3.84 5.51
N ASP A 176 19.25 -2.91 6.45
CA ASP A 176 17.94 -2.56 6.99
C ASP A 176 17.07 -1.78 5.99
N GLN A 177 17.68 -0.91 5.16
CA GLN A 177 17.01 -0.31 4.01
C GLN A 177 16.53 -1.40 3.02
N ALA A 178 17.40 -2.33 2.62
CA ALA A 178 17.04 -3.40 1.69
C ALA A 178 15.94 -4.32 2.25
N ARG A 179 15.94 -4.59 3.56
CA ARG A 179 14.85 -5.31 4.26
C ARG A 179 13.53 -4.54 4.23
N ALA A 180 13.56 -3.22 4.47
CA ALA A 180 12.37 -2.38 4.42
C ALA A 180 11.78 -2.31 3.00
N GLU A 181 12.62 -2.17 1.97
CA GLU A 181 12.23 -2.18 0.56
C GLU A 181 11.62 -3.54 0.16
N ALA A 182 12.26 -4.66 0.55
CA ALA A 182 11.73 -6.00 0.30
C ALA A 182 10.38 -6.26 1.01
N ALA A 183 10.23 -5.80 2.25
CA ALA A 183 8.97 -5.89 2.98
C ALA A 183 7.85 -5.05 2.34
N ALA A 184 8.17 -3.83 1.90
CA ALA A 184 7.24 -2.98 1.17
C ALA A 184 6.79 -3.60 -0.16
N ALA A 185 7.72 -4.19 -0.92
CA ALA A 185 7.42 -4.91 -2.16
C ALA A 185 6.49 -6.12 -1.92
N ALA A 186 6.76 -6.93 -0.89
CA ALA A 186 5.93 -8.08 -0.54
C ALA A 186 4.51 -7.67 -0.08
N ILE A 187 4.37 -6.56 0.65
CA ILE A 187 3.07 -5.97 0.99
C ILE A 187 2.34 -5.50 -0.27
N GLY A 188 3.05 -4.89 -1.22
CA GLY A 188 2.52 -4.47 -2.52
C GLY A 188 1.96 -5.64 -3.33
N GLU A 189 2.76 -6.69 -3.55
CA GLU A 189 2.36 -7.90 -4.28
C GLU A 189 1.13 -8.57 -3.64
N GLN A 190 1.12 -8.69 -2.30
CA GLN A 190 -0.02 -9.27 -1.59
C GLN A 190 -1.28 -8.40 -1.68
N ALA A 191 -1.13 -7.07 -1.69
CA ALA A 191 -2.24 -6.14 -1.89
C ALA A 191 -2.81 -6.25 -3.30
N GLU A 192 -1.97 -6.25 -4.34
CA GLU A 192 -2.36 -6.43 -5.74
C GLU A 192 -3.09 -7.76 -5.96
N LYS A 193 -2.54 -8.86 -5.41
CA LYS A 193 -3.18 -10.18 -5.44
C LYS A 193 -4.56 -10.17 -4.78
N SER A 194 -4.68 -9.57 -3.59
CA SER A 194 -5.97 -9.47 -2.88
C SER A 194 -7.00 -8.63 -3.65
N ALA A 195 -6.55 -7.58 -4.36
CA ALA A 195 -7.40 -6.75 -5.20
C ALA A 195 -7.86 -7.50 -6.46
N ALA A 196 -6.97 -8.29 -7.08
CA ALA A 196 -7.30 -9.15 -8.22
C ALA A 196 -8.29 -10.25 -7.83
N ASP A 197 -8.08 -10.91 -6.69
CA ASP A 197 -9.00 -11.92 -6.16
C ASP A 197 -10.38 -11.32 -5.83
N ALA A 198 -10.42 -10.13 -5.22
CA ALA A 198 -11.67 -9.41 -4.94
C ALA A 198 -12.40 -8.97 -6.22
N ALA A 199 -11.67 -8.53 -7.25
CA ALA A 199 -12.25 -8.19 -8.55
C ALA A 199 -12.82 -9.44 -9.25
N ALA A 200 -12.10 -10.56 -9.21
CA ALA A 200 -12.58 -11.84 -9.75
C ALA A 200 -13.82 -12.37 -9.00
N GLN A 201 -13.90 -12.18 -7.68
CA GLN A 201 -15.09 -12.53 -6.89
C GLN A 201 -16.29 -11.65 -7.26
N ARG A 202 -16.11 -10.34 -7.45
CA ARG A 202 -17.18 -9.44 -7.91
C ARG A 202 -17.68 -9.83 -9.31
N ALA A 203 -16.78 -10.05 -10.26
CA ALA A 203 -17.15 -10.48 -11.62
C ALA A 203 -17.96 -11.80 -11.63
N ARG A 204 -17.63 -12.76 -10.74
CA ARG A 204 -18.43 -13.99 -10.56
C ARG A 204 -19.80 -13.73 -9.93
N ALA A 205 -19.89 -12.80 -8.98
CA ALA A 205 -21.17 -12.43 -8.37
C ALA A 205 -22.09 -11.71 -9.38
N ASP A 206 -21.53 -10.83 -10.20
CA ASP A 206 -22.25 -10.11 -11.26
C ASP A 206 -22.75 -11.08 -12.36
N ASP A 207 -21.92 -12.03 -12.78
CA ASP A 207 -22.31 -13.11 -13.72
C ASP A 207 -23.43 -13.99 -13.15
N LEU A 208 -23.31 -14.45 -11.89
CA LEU A 208 -24.36 -15.23 -11.22
C LEU A 208 -25.66 -14.43 -11.06
N ALA A 209 -25.59 -13.12 -10.78
CA ALA A 209 -26.76 -12.26 -10.73
C ALA A 209 -27.45 -12.13 -12.11
N GLY A 210 -26.66 -12.00 -13.19
CA GLY A 210 -27.16 -12.03 -14.57
C GLY A 210 -27.84 -13.37 -14.92
N GLN A 211 -27.21 -14.49 -14.57
CA GLN A 211 -27.80 -15.83 -14.75
C GLN A 211 -29.11 -15.98 -13.97
N LEU A 212 -29.18 -15.52 -12.72
CA LEU A 212 -30.41 -15.55 -11.91
C LEU A 212 -31.52 -14.69 -12.50
N SER A 213 -31.21 -13.50 -13.02
CA SER A 213 -32.18 -12.64 -13.72
C SER A 213 -32.75 -13.34 -14.96
N SER A 214 -31.88 -13.90 -15.81
CA SER A 214 -32.29 -14.65 -16.99
C SER A 214 -33.16 -15.87 -16.64
N ARG A 215 -32.81 -16.62 -15.59
CA ARG A 215 -33.64 -17.73 -15.10
C ARG A 215 -34.99 -17.27 -14.54
N ALA A 216 -35.06 -16.11 -13.90
CA ALA A 216 -36.32 -15.54 -13.43
C ALA A 216 -37.24 -15.15 -14.60
N GLU A 217 -36.68 -14.57 -15.67
CA GLU A 217 -37.39 -14.28 -16.92
C GLU A 217 -37.89 -15.55 -17.62
N GLU A 218 -37.05 -16.58 -17.74
CA GLU A 218 -37.45 -17.91 -18.26
C GLU A 218 -38.62 -18.51 -17.45
N LEU A 219 -38.53 -18.50 -16.12
CA LEU A 219 -39.58 -19.04 -15.25
C LEU A 219 -40.88 -18.22 -15.34
N SER A 220 -40.78 -16.90 -15.47
CA SER A 220 -41.93 -16.02 -15.71
C SER A 220 -42.62 -16.36 -17.03
N ALA A 221 -41.86 -16.49 -18.12
CA ALA A 221 -42.37 -16.89 -19.44
C ALA A 221 -43.04 -18.28 -19.40
N ARG A 222 -42.39 -19.29 -18.80
CA ARG A 222 -42.96 -20.64 -18.64
C ARG A 222 -44.21 -20.66 -17.77
N THR A 223 -44.31 -19.77 -16.78
CA THR A 223 -45.51 -19.63 -15.95
C THR A 223 -46.66 -19.04 -16.78
N ALA A 224 -46.40 -18.00 -17.57
CA ALA A 224 -47.38 -17.41 -18.48
C ALA A 224 -47.84 -18.40 -19.57
N GLU A 225 -46.94 -19.19 -20.16
CA GLU A 225 -47.27 -20.28 -21.09
C GLU A 225 -48.19 -21.32 -20.46
N ARG A 226 -47.88 -21.77 -19.24
CA ARG A 226 -48.70 -22.73 -18.48
C ARG A 226 -50.10 -22.17 -18.23
N ASP A 227 -50.19 -20.92 -17.78
CA ASP A 227 -51.46 -20.30 -17.40
C ASP A 227 -52.34 -20.03 -18.62
N ALA A 228 -51.74 -19.64 -19.76
CA ALA A 228 -52.41 -19.55 -21.05
C ALA A 228 -52.91 -20.93 -21.54
N ALA A 229 -52.11 -21.99 -21.39
CA ALA A 229 -52.54 -23.35 -21.74
C ALA A 229 -53.68 -23.86 -20.84
N GLN A 230 -53.68 -23.51 -19.55
CA GLN A 230 -54.78 -23.82 -18.63
C GLN A 230 -56.06 -23.08 -19.01
N ALA A 231 -55.97 -21.78 -19.35
CA ALA A 231 -57.11 -21.01 -19.82
C ALA A 231 -57.69 -21.58 -21.13
N ALA A 232 -56.83 -21.94 -22.09
CA ALA A 232 -57.26 -22.59 -23.34
C ALA A 232 -57.94 -23.94 -23.08
N LEU A 233 -57.43 -24.76 -22.16
CA LEU A 233 -58.07 -26.02 -21.77
C LEU A 233 -59.46 -25.80 -21.13
N GLN A 234 -59.60 -24.80 -20.27
CA GLN A 234 -60.90 -24.45 -19.67
C GLN A 234 -61.91 -23.98 -20.74
N GLU A 235 -61.47 -23.18 -21.70
CA GLU A 235 -62.29 -22.75 -22.84
C GLU A 235 -62.71 -23.94 -23.71
N PHE A 236 -61.79 -24.84 -24.08
CA PHE A 236 -62.16 -26.07 -24.80
C PHE A 236 -63.14 -26.95 -24.03
N GLN A 237 -63.01 -27.05 -22.69
CA GLN A 237 -63.99 -27.76 -21.86
C GLN A 237 -65.36 -27.07 -21.83
N HIS A 238 -65.40 -25.73 -21.88
CA HIS A 238 -66.64 -24.96 -21.94
C HIS A 238 -67.32 -25.11 -23.31
N GLN A 239 -66.56 -25.04 -24.40
CA GLN A 239 -67.01 -25.29 -25.76
C GLN A 239 -67.53 -26.73 -25.91
N ALA A 240 -66.80 -27.74 -25.41
CA ALA A 240 -67.23 -29.13 -25.43
C ALA A 240 -68.57 -29.34 -24.70
N LYS A 241 -68.73 -28.80 -23.48
CA LYS A 241 -70.00 -28.83 -22.74
C LYS A 241 -71.14 -28.09 -23.45
N THR A 242 -70.82 -27.03 -24.19
CA THR A 242 -71.80 -26.26 -24.95
C THR A 242 -72.26 -27.03 -26.20
N LEU A 243 -71.33 -27.64 -26.94
CA LEU A 243 -71.64 -28.53 -28.05
C LEU A 243 -72.39 -29.78 -27.59
N GLU A 244 -72.02 -30.39 -26.46
CA GLU A 244 -72.75 -31.50 -25.84
C GLU A 244 -74.19 -31.10 -25.54
N ARG A 245 -74.41 -29.94 -24.90
CA ARG A 245 -75.77 -29.40 -24.68
C ARG A 245 -76.54 -29.24 -25.98
N ILE A 246 -75.97 -28.58 -26.99
CA ILE A 246 -76.61 -28.39 -28.30
C ILE A 246 -76.99 -29.73 -28.93
N LEU A 247 -76.08 -30.72 -28.92
CA LEU A 247 -76.34 -32.06 -29.45
C LEU A 247 -77.41 -32.80 -28.64
N THR A 248 -77.46 -32.65 -27.31
CA THR A 248 -78.55 -33.22 -26.50
C THR A 248 -79.89 -32.56 -26.79
N THR A 249 -79.93 -31.23 -26.95
CA THR A 249 -81.15 -30.49 -27.32
C THR A 249 -81.64 -30.91 -28.71
N GLN A 250 -80.78 -30.89 -29.72
CA GLN A 250 -81.09 -31.35 -31.07
C GLN A 250 -81.55 -32.81 -31.08
N LYS A 251 -80.91 -33.69 -30.29
CA LYS A 251 -81.37 -35.07 -30.14
C LYS A 251 -82.78 -35.14 -29.55
N THR A 252 -83.09 -34.37 -28.51
CA THR A 252 -84.45 -34.34 -27.93
C THR A 252 -85.49 -33.74 -28.88
N GLU A 253 -85.13 -32.69 -29.63
CA GLU A 253 -85.98 -32.09 -30.66
C GLU A 253 -86.27 -33.10 -31.77
N LEU A 254 -85.25 -33.70 -32.38
CA LEU A 254 -85.40 -34.75 -33.41
C LEU A 254 -86.14 -35.99 -32.89
N THR A 255 -85.98 -36.36 -31.62
CA THR A 255 -86.75 -37.46 -31.01
C THR A 255 -88.22 -37.08 -30.87
N GLY A 256 -88.52 -35.86 -30.42
CA GLY A 256 -89.90 -35.34 -30.35
C GLY A 256 -90.55 -35.16 -31.73
N GLU A 257 -89.78 -34.74 -32.74
CA GLU A 257 -90.23 -34.70 -34.14
C GLU A 257 -90.54 -36.10 -34.67
N LEU A 258 -89.66 -37.09 -34.41
CA LEU A 258 -89.92 -38.49 -34.78
C LEU A 258 -91.15 -39.07 -34.07
N GLU A 259 -91.32 -38.80 -32.78
CA GLU A 259 -92.51 -39.22 -32.01
C GLU A 259 -93.79 -38.55 -32.54
N ASN A 260 -93.74 -37.26 -32.89
CA ASN A 260 -94.83 -36.53 -33.52
C ASN A 260 -95.17 -37.10 -34.91
N ILE A 261 -94.17 -37.34 -35.76
CA ILE A 261 -94.35 -37.96 -37.09
C ILE A 261 -94.92 -39.38 -36.95
N GLN A 262 -94.44 -40.19 -35.99
CA GLN A 262 -95.03 -41.50 -35.69
C GLN A 262 -96.47 -41.38 -35.18
N GLY A 263 -96.78 -40.37 -34.38
CA GLY A 263 -98.14 -40.06 -33.94
C GLY A 263 -99.06 -39.69 -35.10
N GLN A 264 -98.59 -38.83 -36.01
CA GLN A 264 -99.29 -38.46 -37.24
C GLN A 264 -99.49 -39.66 -38.16
N LEU A 265 -98.47 -40.52 -38.31
CA LEU A 265 -98.55 -41.75 -39.11
C LEU A 265 -99.60 -42.69 -38.53
N ARG A 266 -99.54 -43.03 -37.23
CA ARG A 266 -100.56 -43.84 -36.54
C ARG A 266 -101.95 -43.22 -36.65
N GLN A 267 -102.08 -41.89 -36.55
CA GLN A 267 -103.36 -41.22 -36.72
C GLN A 267 -103.86 -41.34 -38.17
N SER A 268 -102.97 -41.27 -39.16
CA SER A 268 -103.31 -41.49 -40.57
C SER A 268 -103.69 -42.94 -40.86
N GLU A 269 -103.01 -43.91 -40.24
CA GLU A 269 -103.33 -45.35 -40.29
C GLU A 269 -104.69 -45.63 -39.67
N VAL A 270 -105.00 -45.06 -38.50
CA VAL A 270 -106.34 -45.18 -37.90
C VAL A 270 -107.40 -44.51 -38.78
N ARG A 271 -107.12 -43.36 -39.41
CA ARG A 271 -108.04 -42.75 -40.38
C ARG A 271 -108.26 -43.65 -41.60
N THR A 272 -107.22 -44.25 -42.17
CA THR A 272 -107.37 -45.17 -43.32
C THR A 272 -108.05 -46.47 -42.92
N GLN A 273 -107.77 -47.03 -41.75
CA GLN A 273 -108.50 -48.19 -41.20
C GLN A 273 -109.97 -47.88 -40.96
N ASN A 274 -110.30 -46.71 -40.40
CA ASN A 274 -111.70 -46.27 -40.23
C ASN A 274 -112.40 -46.08 -41.59
N LEU A 275 -111.72 -45.47 -42.58
CA LEU A 275 -112.26 -45.36 -43.93
C LEU A 275 -112.45 -46.73 -44.60
N ILE A 276 -111.52 -47.66 -44.42
CA ILE A 276 -111.65 -49.05 -44.90
C ILE A 276 -112.81 -49.76 -44.19
N ALA A 277 -112.98 -49.56 -42.88
CA ALA A 277 -114.09 -50.10 -42.11
C ALA A 277 -115.43 -49.52 -42.57
N GLU A 278 -115.53 -48.20 -42.80
CA GLU A 278 -116.69 -47.55 -43.40
C GLU A 278 -116.97 -48.05 -44.82
N HIS A 279 -115.94 -48.27 -45.63
CA HIS A 279 -116.10 -48.86 -46.96
C HIS A 279 -116.57 -50.31 -46.86
N HIS A 280 -116.06 -51.10 -45.91
CA HIS A 280 -116.54 -52.45 -45.66
C HIS A 280 -117.97 -52.48 -45.13
N THR A 281 -118.37 -51.60 -44.22
CA THR A 281 -119.77 -51.55 -43.75
C THR A 281 -120.71 -51.15 -44.87
N ARG A 282 -120.38 -50.10 -45.65
CA ARG A 282 -121.12 -49.72 -46.87
C ARG A 282 -121.18 -50.86 -47.88
N ASP A 283 -120.09 -51.58 -48.12
CA ASP A 283 -120.06 -52.69 -49.08
C ASP A 283 -120.84 -53.91 -48.56
N THR A 284 -120.83 -54.19 -47.25
CA THR A 284 -121.71 -55.21 -46.66
C THR A 284 -123.18 -54.80 -46.71
N GLU A 285 -123.51 -53.53 -46.50
CA GLU A 285 -124.87 -53.00 -46.58
C GLU A 285 -125.40 -53.02 -48.02
N LEU A 286 -124.55 -52.71 -49.00
CA LEU A 286 -124.85 -52.87 -50.42
C LEU A 286 -125.03 -54.34 -50.79
N ARG A 287 -124.23 -55.27 -50.22
CA ARG A 287 -124.40 -56.72 -50.42
C ARG A 287 -125.66 -57.27 -49.76
N THR A 288 -126.07 -56.80 -48.58
CA THR A 288 -127.34 -57.20 -47.97
C THR A 288 -128.52 -56.66 -48.77
N ARG A 289 -128.51 -55.38 -49.18
CA ARG A 289 -129.53 -54.81 -50.07
C ARG A 289 -129.60 -55.55 -51.42
N LEU A 290 -128.46 -55.96 -51.99
CA LEU A 290 -128.44 -56.82 -53.18
C LEU A 290 -128.97 -58.22 -52.91
N GLY A 291 -128.69 -58.80 -51.74
CA GLY A 291 -129.22 -60.10 -51.32
C GLY A 291 -130.73 -60.08 -51.08
N GLU A 292 -131.24 -59.02 -50.46
CA GLU A 292 -132.66 -58.73 -50.27
C GLU A 292 -133.35 -58.56 -51.62
N ALA A 293 -132.83 -57.73 -52.53
CA ALA A 293 -133.35 -57.59 -53.88
C ALA A 293 -133.33 -58.92 -54.69
N HIS A 294 -132.33 -59.77 -54.49
CA HIS A 294 -132.32 -61.12 -55.08
C HIS A 294 -133.34 -62.05 -54.43
N ALA A 295 -133.58 -61.94 -53.13
CA ALA A 295 -134.61 -62.71 -52.42
C ALA A 295 -136.02 -62.27 -52.83
N GLU A 296 -136.25 -60.98 -53.04
CA GLU A 296 -137.49 -60.43 -53.62
C GLU A 296 -137.68 -60.91 -55.06
N LEU A 297 -136.65 -60.84 -55.91
CA LEU A 297 -136.71 -61.38 -57.27
C LEU A 297 -136.97 -62.90 -57.31
N ALA A 298 -136.39 -63.66 -56.37
CA ALA A 298 -136.66 -65.09 -56.22
C ALA A 298 -138.08 -65.36 -55.71
N GLY A 299 -138.60 -64.51 -54.80
CA GLY A 299 -139.97 -64.56 -54.31
C GLY A 299 -140.99 -64.28 -55.41
N VAL A 300 -140.78 -63.21 -56.19
CA VAL A 300 -141.58 -62.89 -57.38
C VAL A 300 -141.49 -64.00 -58.43
N GLY A 301 -140.29 -64.56 -58.66
CA GLY A 301 -140.11 -65.72 -59.55
C GLY A 301 -140.88 -66.96 -59.08
N GLY A 302 -140.89 -67.24 -57.77
CA GLY A 302 -141.68 -68.31 -57.16
C GLY A 302 -143.19 -68.09 -57.28
N GLN A 303 -143.66 -66.85 -57.09
CA GLN A 303 -145.06 -66.47 -57.34
C GLN A 303 -145.44 -66.66 -58.81
N LEU A 304 -144.53 -66.34 -59.74
CA LEU A 304 -144.76 -66.48 -61.19
C LEU A 304 -144.86 -67.96 -61.61
N GLU A 305 -144.03 -68.85 -61.07
CA GLU A 305 -144.15 -70.30 -61.29
C GLU A 305 -145.38 -70.92 -60.59
N ALA A 306 -145.80 -70.40 -59.42
CA ALA A 306 -147.05 -70.79 -58.77
C ALA A 306 -148.28 -70.44 -59.64
N VAL A 307 -148.31 -69.23 -60.20
CA VAL A 307 -149.36 -68.82 -61.18
C VAL A 307 -149.29 -69.66 -62.44
N ARG A 308 -148.09 -69.98 -62.95
CA ARG A 308 -147.89 -70.81 -64.15
C ARG A 308 -148.37 -72.25 -63.95
N THR A 309 -148.16 -72.83 -62.78
CA THR A 309 -148.66 -74.17 -62.42
C THR A 309 -150.18 -74.17 -62.25
N GLN A 310 -150.78 -73.16 -61.63
CA GLN A 310 -152.25 -72.99 -61.61
C GLN A 310 -152.85 -72.84 -63.03
N LEU A 311 -152.16 -72.15 -63.93
CA LEU A 311 -152.57 -72.03 -65.34
C LEU A 311 -152.48 -73.38 -66.09
N SER A 312 -151.47 -74.20 -65.78
CA SER A 312 -151.32 -75.52 -66.40
C SER A 312 -152.35 -76.54 -65.88
N GLU A 313 -152.70 -76.49 -64.60
CA GLU A 313 -153.77 -77.32 -64.03
C GLU A 313 -155.16 -76.94 -64.57
N SER A 314 -155.47 -75.65 -64.68
CA SER A 314 -156.74 -75.19 -65.26
C SER A 314 -156.85 -75.58 -66.75
N ALA A 315 -155.76 -75.49 -67.51
CA ALA A 315 -155.68 -75.99 -68.88
C ALA A 315 -155.85 -77.53 -68.98
N ALA A 316 -155.31 -78.29 -68.01
CA ALA A 316 -155.50 -79.75 -67.94
C ALA A 316 -156.96 -80.13 -67.64
N ARG A 317 -157.62 -79.43 -66.69
CA ARG A 317 -159.05 -79.58 -66.39
C ARG A 317 -159.93 -79.23 -67.61
N HIS A 318 -159.57 -78.19 -68.36
CA HIS A 318 -160.24 -77.86 -69.63
C HIS A 318 -160.10 -78.98 -70.69
N LYS A 319 -158.92 -79.60 -70.82
CA LYS A 319 -158.73 -80.75 -71.73
C LYS A 319 -159.54 -81.97 -71.31
N GLN A 320 -159.66 -82.25 -70.00
CA GLN A 320 -160.51 -83.35 -69.50
C GLN A 320 -162.01 -83.10 -69.76
N LEU A 321 -162.52 -81.89 -69.54
CA LEU A 321 -163.90 -81.51 -69.89
C LEU A 321 -164.17 -81.65 -71.40
N THR A 322 -163.24 -81.19 -72.24
CA THR A 322 -163.33 -81.34 -73.70
C THR A 322 -163.32 -82.82 -74.15
N ALA A 323 -162.54 -83.67 -73.47
CA ALA A 323 -162.50 -85.11 -73.72
C ALA A 323 -163.79 -85.85 -73.29
N LEU A 324 -164.48 -85.37 -72.24
CA LEU A 324 -165.79 -85.88 -71.84
C LEU A 324 -166.89 -85.45 -72.83
N LEU A 325 -166.94 -84.16 -73.19
CA LEU A 325 -167.91 -83.63 -74.15
C LEU A 325 -167.82 -84.31 -75.53
N SER A 326 -166.61 -84.55 -76.03
CA SER A 326 -166.40 -85.27 -77.30
C SER A 326 -166.70 -86.77 -77.23
N ARG A 327 -166.82 -87.36 -76.04
CA ARG A 327 -167.21 -88.77 -75.81
C ARG A 327 -168.72 -88.93 -75.67
N VAL A 328 -169.42 -87.94 -75.09
CA VAL A 328 -170.89 -87.84 -75.12
C VAL A 328 -171.40 -87.57 -76.54
N ARG A 329 -170.82 -86.59 -77.23
CA ARG A 329 -171.20 -86.20 -78.61
C ARG A 329 -171.08 -87.33 -79.64
N ARG A 330 -170.24 -88.34 -79.37
CA ARG A 330 -170.04 -89.51 -80.27
C ARG A 330 -171.02 -90.66 -80.01
N ARG A 331 -171.70 -90.69 -78.87
CA ARG A 331 -172.78 -91.65 -78.56
C ARG A 331 -174.18 -91.13 -78.89
N ALA A 332 -174.36 -89.80 -78.92
CA ALA A 332 -175.64 -89.16 -79.23
C ALA A 332 -175.98 -89.06 -80.73
N LEU A 333 -175.07 -89.44 -81.65
CA LEU A 333 -175.24 -89.25 -83.11
C LEU A 333 -175.37 -90.58 -83.89
N ALA A 334 -175.87 -91.64 -83.24
CA ALA A 334 -176.11 -92.95 -83.88
C ALA A 334 -177.53 -93.50 -83.66
N ALA A 335 -178.45 -92.71 -83.10
CA ALA A 335 -179.83 -93.11 -82.87
C ALA A 335 -180.79 -91.97 -83.27
N ALA A 336 -181.56 -92.24 -84.35
CA ALA A 336 -182.71 -91.47 -84.86
C ALA A 336 -182.43 -89.99 -85.26
N ALA A 337 -182.82 -89.48 -86.43
CA ALA A 337 -184.10 -89.56 -87.13
C ALA A 337 -185.25 -88.94 -86.31
N GLU A 338 -185.83 -87.86 -86.85
CA GLU A 338 -187.03 -87.15 -86.37
C GLU A 338 -186.87 -86.23 -85.13
N PRO A 339 -187.71 -85.16 -85.02
CA PRO A 339 -187.25 -83.81 -84.65
C PRO A 339 -187.95 -83.31 -83.35
N PRO A 340 -188.23 -82.01 -83.06
CA PRO A 340 -187.81 -80.72 -83.66
C PRO A 340 -187.43 -79.60 -82.63
N THR A 341 -187.12 -78.40 -83.16
CA THR A 341 -187.36 -77.05 -82.60
C THR A 341 -187.41 -76.79 -81.07
N ALA A 342 -186.34 -76.19 -80.54
CA ALA A 342 -186.29 -75.10 -79.54
C ALA A 342 -184.80 -74.75 -79.35
N LEU A 343 -184.22 -73.60 -79.70
CA LEU A 343 -184.71 -72.21 -79.55
C LEU A 343 -185.15 -71.95 -78.10
N ARG A 344 -184.29 -71.36 -77.26
CA ARG A 344 -184.21 -69.89 -77.10
C ARG A 344 -183.69 -69.45 -75.71
N ASP A 345 -183.85 -70.28 -74.68
CA ASP A 345 -183.88 -69.75 -73.31
C ASP A 345 -182.55 -69.84 -72.51
N ASP A 346 -181.75 -70.91 -72.63
CA ASP A 346 -180.53 -71.07 -71.81
C ASP A 346 -179.35 -70.13 -72.18
N LEU A 347 -179.50 -69.28 -73.19
CA LEU A 347 -178.51 -68.24 -73.53
C LEU A 347 -178.66 -66.95 -72.69
N LEU A 348 -179.57 -66.90 -71.72
CA LEU A 348 -179.87 -65.68 -70.94
C LEU A 348 -179.64 -65.78 -69.41
N THR A 349 -179.28 -66.95 -68.86
CA THR A 349 -179.35 -67.19 -67.40
C THR A 349 -178.00 -67.22 -66.64
N ILE A 350 -176.85 -67.08 -67.32
CA ILE A 350 -175.52 -67.08 -66.67
C ILE A 350 -174.75 -65.76 -66.93
N LEU A 351 -175.41 -64.77 -67.54
CA LEU A 351 -174.86 -63.43 -67.73
C LEU A 351 -175.12 -62.48 -66.54
N LEU A 352 -175.84 -62.92 -65.51
CA LEU A 352 -176.26 -62.11 -64.35
C LEU A 352 -176.30 -62.94 -63.06
N ASP A 353 -175.28 -62.74 -62.20
CA ASP A 353 -175.38 -62.37 -60.77
C ASP A 353 -173.99 -62.61 -60.10
N ASP A 354 -173.24 -61.57 -59.66
CA ASP A 354 -173.35 -60.81 -58.39
C ASP A 354 -172.99 -61.67 -57.15
N THR A 355 -172.02 -61.35 -56.27
CA THR A 355 -171.92 -60.16 -55.38
C THR A 355 -170.55 -60.12 -54.59
N PRO A 356 -170.22 -59.11 -53.73
CA PRO A 356 -168.83 -58.63 -53.47
C PRO A 356 -168.31 -58.66 -52.00
N ALA A 357 -167.33 -57.77 -51.65
CA ALA A 357 -166.74 -57.36 -50.33
C ALA A 357 -165.33 -57.95 -49.97
N ALA A 358 -164.40 -57.31 -49.23
CA ALA A 358 -164.16 -55.91 -48.77
C ALA A 358 -162.75 -55.75 -48.08
N GLU A 359 -162.31 -54.49 -47.78
CA GLU A 359 -161.33 -54.04 -46.72
C GLU A 359 -159.83 -54.47 -46.81
N THR A 360 -158.75 -53.81 -46.26
CA THR A 360 -158.44 -52.48 -45.64
C THR A 360 -156.88 -52.27 -45.46
N SER A 361 -156.39 -51.01 -45.31
CA SER A 361 -155.19 -50.56 -44.52
C SER A 361 -153.74 -51.01 -44.87
N GLU A 362 -152.61 -50.36 -44.45
CA GLU A 362 -152.21 -48.94 -44.15
C GLU A 362 -150.66 -48.82 -43.88
N HIS A 363 -150.08 -47.59 -43.88
CA HIS A 363 -148.75 -47.17 -43.31
C HIS A 363 -147.44 -47.75 -43.96
N GLN A 364 -146.24 -47.15 -43.93
CA GLN A 364 -145.68 -45.91 -43.30
C GLN A 364 -144.40 -45.41 -44.05
N ASP A 365 -144.06 -44.12 -43.90
CA ASP A 365 -142.81 -43.34 -44.21
C ASP A 365 -141.75 -43.87 -45.20
#